data_AF-A0A9X0AHG1-F1
#
_entry.id   AF-A0A9X0AHG1-F1
#
_cell.length_a   1.000
_cell.length_b   1.000
_cell.length_c   1.000
_cell.angle_alpha   90.00
_cell.angle_beta   90.00
_cell.angle_gamma   90.00
#
_symmetry.space_group_name_H-M   'P 1'
#
loop_
_entity.id
_entity.type
_entity.pdbx_description
1 polymer ?
#
loop_
_entity_poly.entity_id
_entity_poly.type
_entity_poly.pdbx_seq_one_letter_code
_entity_poly.pdbx_strand_id
1 'polypeptide(L)'
;MPTAMGTSTQQSLRNQSPLAEWYSNSMVCLEQLALNIDYELILVNIFLGVQKQPSYLEKQPFGKVPVLDDDGFLIYESRTICSYLARKYADKGTKLIPAEGDLKAYGLFEQACSIEQAYFDADTYGVCFEHAIKQ
;
A
#
# COMPACT_ATOMS: atom_id res chain seq x y z
N MET A 1 -26.64 -0.61 6.43
CA MET A 1 -26.31 -1.13 5.10
C MET A 1 -25.82 0.02 4.26
N PRO A 2 -24.52 0.14 3.96
CA PRO A 2 -24.08 1.05 2.92
C PRO A 2 -23.97 0.30 1.60
N THR A 3 -24.50 0.96 0.58
CA THR A 3 -24.65 0.51 -0.80
C THR A 3 -23.29 0.44 -1.48
N ALA A 4 -22.98 -0.68 -2.14
CA ALA A 4 -21.76 -0.86 -2.92
C ALA A 4 -21.63 0.26 -3.97
N MET A 5 -20.51 0.99 -3.96
CA MET A 5 -20.20 1.99 -4.97
C MET A 5 -19.69 1.30 -6.23
N GLY A 6 -20.37 1.55 -7.36
CA GLY A 6 -20.08 0.91 -8.63
C GLY A 6 -18.70 1.23 -9.20
N THR A 7 -18.23 0.32 -10.04
CA THR A 7 -16.93 0.30 -10.74
C THR A 7 -16.59 1.57 -11.52
N SER A 8 -17.58 2.42 -11.82
CA SER A 8 -17.39 3.74 -12.46
C SER A 8 -16.66 4.76 -11.57
N THR A 9 -16.80 4.67 -10.24
CA THR A 9 -16.21 5.64 -9.31
C THR A 9 -14.69 5.43 -9.17
N GLN A 10 -14.23 4.17 -9.21
CA GLN A 10 -12.80 3.82 -9.18
C GLN A 10 -12.05 4.33 -10.42
N GLN A 11 -12.66 4.27 -11.60
CA GLN A 11 -12.07 4.81 -12.84
C GLN A 11 -11.96 6.34 -12.82
N SER A 12 -12.85 7.04 -12.12
CA SER A 12 -12.88 8.52 -12.07
C SER A 12 -11.76 9.14 -11.21
N LEU A 13 -11.21 8.38 -10.26
CA LEU A 13 -10.12 8.81 -9.38
C LEU A 13 -8.73 8.65 -10.05
N ARG A 14 -8.61 7.79 -11.07
CA ARG A 14 -7.39 7.65 -11.91
C ARG A 14 -6.97 8.95 -12.60
N ASN A 15 -7.93 9.84 -12.87
CA ASN A 15 -7.70 11.03 -13.70
C ASN A 15 -7.53 12.34 -12.91
N GLN A 16 -7.53 12.33 -11.58
CA GLN A 16 -7.65 13.58 -10.80
C GLN A 16 -6.34 14.11 -10.19
N SER A 17 -5.21 13.41 -10.28
CA SER A 17 -3.92 13.99 -9.89
C SER A 17 -2.73 13.12 -10.35
N PRO A 18 -1.71 13.68 -11.04
CA PRO A 18 -0.42 13.00 -11.28
C PRO A 18 0.28 12.61 -9.97
N LEU A 19 -0.12 13.21 -8.85
CA LEU A 19 0.42 12.97 -7.52
C LEU A 19 -0.29 11.82 -6.77
N ALA A 20 -1.17 11.06 -7.43
CA ALA A 20 -1.70 9.80 -6.91
C ALA A 20 -0.69 8.64 -7.00
N GLU A 21 0.40 8.81 -7.76
CA GLU A 21 1.45 7.77 -7.94
C GLU A 21 2.32 7.55 -6.69
N TRP A 22 2.34 8.50 -5.75
CA TRP A 22 3.17 8.46 -4.53
C TRP A 22 2.69 7.44 -3.49
N TYR A 23 1.49 6.89 -3.65
CA TYR A 23 0.96 5.78 -2.85
C TYR A 23 1.49 4.41 -3.33
N SER A 24 2.47 4.42 -4.23
CA SER A 24 2.83 3.35 -5.18
C SER A 24 2.95 1.97 -4.57
N ASN A 25 3.72 1.72 -3.51
CA ASN A 25 3.97 0.32 -3.13
C ASN A 25 2.74 -0.35 -2.51
N SER A 26 1.99 0.34 -1.64
CA SER A 26 0.76 -0.22 -1.05
C SER A 26 -0.43 -0.20 -2.00
N MET A 27 -0.55 0.82 -2.86
CA MET A 27 -1.62 0.87 -3.86
C MET A 27 -1.38 -0.12 -4.99
N VAL A 28 -0.13 -0.30 -5.44
CA VAL A 28 0.22 -1.37 -6.38
C VAL A 28 -0.02 -2.72 -5.72
N CYS A 29 0.30 -2.92 -4.44
CA CYS A 29 -0.14 -4.14 -3.75
C CYS A 29 -1.67 -4.28 -3.73
N LEU A 30 -2.46 -3.25 -3.43
CA LEU A 30 -3.93 -3.33 -3.41
C LEU A 30 -4.53 -3.58 -4.81
N GLU A 31 -3.99 -2.95 -5.85
CA GLU A 31 -4.37 -3.19 -7.26
C GLU A 31 -3.90 -4.58 -7.75
N GLN A 32 -2.67 -5.00 -7.43
CA GLN A 32 -2.11 -6.33 -7.76
C GLN A 32 -2.79 -7.45 -6.98
N LEU A 33 -3.18 -7.17 -5.74
CA LEU A 33 -4.00 -8.06 -4.92
C LEU A 33 -5.29 -8.33 -5.70
N ALA A 34 -5.86 -7.35 -6.41
CA ALA A 34 -7.01 -7.54 -7.31
C ALA A 34 -8.08 -8.47 -6.70
N LEU A 35 -8.19 -8.44 -5.37
CA LEU A 35 -8.91 -9.43 -4.59
C LEU A 35 -10.42 -9.15 -4.64
N ASN A 36 -10.84 -8.15 -5.43
CA ASN A 36 -12.19 -7.62 -5.47
C ASN A 36 -12.71 -7.35 -4.04
N ILE A 37 -11.84 -6.83 -3.18
CA ILE A 37 -12.16 -6.47 -1.80
C ILE A 37 -12.78 -5.08 -1.82
N ASP A 38 -13.84 -4.89 -1.05
CA ASP A 38 -14.38 -3.58 -0.77
C ASP A 38 -13.42 -2.81 0.15
N TYR A 39 -12.87 -1.70 -0.32
CA TYR A 39 -12.03 -0.81 0.46
C TYR A 39 -12.43 0.65 0.26
N GLU A 40 -12.19 1.47 1.28
CA GLU A 40 -12.33 2.91 1.21
C GLU A 40 -10.94 3.56 1.09
N LEU A 41 -10.73 4.34 0.03
CA LEU A 41 -9.48 5.08 -0.16
C LEU A 41 -9.61 6.51 0.38
N ILE A 42 -8.89 6.80 1.47
CA ILE A 42 -8.81 8.15 2.04
C ILE A 42 -7.52 8.81 1.58
N LEU A 43 -7.64 9.82 0.71
CA LEU A 43 -6.50 10.57 0.21
C LEU A 43 -5.97 11.56 1.26
N VAL A 44 -4.67 11.53 1.50
CA VAL A 44 -3.98 12.41 2.45
C VAL A 44 -3.08 13.37 1.67
N ASN A 45 -3.36 14.66 1.75
CA ASN A 45 -2.52 15.66 1.09
C ASN A 45 -1.21 15.87 1.87
N ILE A 46 -0.13 15.27 1.39
CA ILE A 46 1.19 15.33 2.03
C ILE A 46 1.87 16.70 1.91
N PHE A 47 1.50 17.50 0.91
CA PHE A 47 2.03 18.85 0.69
C PHE A 47 1.48 19.87 1.69
N LEU A 48 0.23 19.64 2.14
CA LEU A 48 -0.38 20.42 3.22
C LEU A 48 0.03 19.95 4.62
N GLY A 49 0.86 18.90 4.72
CA GLY A 49 1.34 18.37 5.99
C GLY A 49 0.25 17.69 6.83
N VAL A 50 -0.85 17.22 6.22
CA VAL A 50 -1.97 16.57 6.93
C VAL A 50 -1.48 15.35 7.74
N GLN A 51 -0.53 14.60 7.21
CA GLN A 51 0.13 13.46 7.86
C GLN A 51 0.94 13.82 9.11
N LYS A 52 1.15 15.11 9.38
CA LYS A 52 1.85 15.62 10.57
C LYS A 52 0.89 16.19 11.63
N GLN A 53 -0.41 16.22 11.33
CA GLN A 53 -1.41 16.70 12.29
C GLN A 53 -1.58 15.71 13.45
N PRO A 54 -1.87 16.17 14.67
CA PRO A 54 -2.01 15.31 15.84
C PRO A 54 -2.98 14.13 15.63
N SER A 55 -4.13 14.40 14.99
CA SER A 55 -5.14 13.39 14.69
C SER A 55 -4.68 12.28 13.73
N TYR A 56 -3.66 12.56 12.90
CA TYR A 56 -3.06 11.57 12.03
C TYR A 56 -1.91 10.83 12.72
N LEU A 57 -1.14 11.54 13.56
CA LEU A 57 -0.03 10.96 14.33
C LEU A 57 -0.51 9.90 15.34
N GLU A 58 -1.75 10.01 15.82
CA GLU A 58 -2.42 8.95 16.59
C GLU A 58 -2.51 7.62 15.83
N LYS A 59 -2.61 7.68 14.49
CA LYS A 59 -2.68 6.50 13.62
C LYS A 59 -1.31 6.01 13.18
N GLN A 60 -0.41 6.93 12.90
CA GLN A 60 0.96 6.65 12.47
C GLN A 60 1.95 7.64 13.12
N PRO A 61 2.64 7.24 14.19
CA PRO A 61 3.53 8.12 14.97
C PRO A 61 4.66 8.76 14.15
N PHE A 62 5.09 8.18 13.03
CA PHE A 62 6.14 8.76 12.18
C PHE A 62 5.62 9.85 11.22
N GLY A 63 4.30 10.04 11.16
CA GLY A 63 3.65 10.97 10.26
C GLY A 63 4.02 10.71 8.80
N LYS A 64 3.84 9.44 8.40
CA LYS A 64 4.10 8.90 7.07
C LYS A 64 2.80 8.26 6.55
N VAL A 65 2.74 8.08 5.24
CA VAL A 65 1.71 7.30 4.56
C VAL A 65 2.40 6.08 3.95
N PRO A 66 1.72 4.93 3.79
CA PRO A 66 0.30 4.64 4.05
C PRO A 66 -0.03 4.19 5.49
N VAL A 67 -1.34 4.16 5.80
CA VAL A 67 -1.95 3.48 6.96
C VAL A 67 -3.15 2.68 6.48
N LEU A 68 -3.29 1.44 6.94
CA LEU A 68 -4.47 0.60 6.79
C LEU A 68 -5.25 0.61 8.11
N ASP A 69 -6.56 0.78 8.00
CA ASP A 69 -7.52 0.57 9.10
C ASP A 69 -8.37 -0.65 8.73
N ASP A 70 -8.24 -1.72 9.50
CA ASP A 70 -9.00 -2.95 9.32
C ASP A 70 -9.94 -3.13 10.53
N ASP A 71 -11.14 -2.58 10.44
CA ASP A 71 -12.16 -2.59 11.51
C ASP A 71 -11.64 -2.09 12.88
N GLY A 72 -10.84 -1.02 12.86
CA GLY A 72 -10.22 -0.44 14.06
C GLY A 72 -8.83 -1.00 14.38
N PHE A 73 -8.37 -2.01 13.65
CA PHE A 73 -6.98 -2.47 13.72
C PHE A 73 -6.10 -1.65 12.77
N LEU A 74 -5.28 -0.76 13.35
CA LEU A 74 -4.40 0.11 12.58
C LEU A 74 -3.07 -0.58 12.29
N ILE A 75 -2.69 -0.61 11.01
CA ILE A 75 -1.40 -1.12 10.53
C ILE A 75 -0.76 -0.06 9.64
N TYR A 76 0.54 0.15 9.79
CA TYR A 76 1.32 1.06 8.97
C TYR A 76 2.60 0.37 8.48
N GLU A 77 3.32 1.03 7.57
CA GLU A 77 4.36 0.45 6.68
C GLU A 77 3.78 -0.32 5.49
N SER A 78 4.11 0.10 4.27
CA SER A 78 3.56 -0.46 3.03
C SER A 78 3.83 -1.97 2.90
N ARG A 79 5.06 -2.41 3.17
CA ARG A 79 5.47 -3.83 3.09
C ARG A 79 4.72 -4.71 4.11
N THR A 80 4.50 -4.18 5.32
CA THR A 80 3.73 -4.84 6.38
C THR A 80 2.27 -4.96 5.97
N ILE A 81 1.67 -3.89 5.45
CA ILE A 81 0.29 -3.89 4.94
C ILE A 81 0.12 -4.92 3.81
N CYS A 82 1.03 -4.95 2.83
CA CYS A 82 1.00 -5.95 1.75
C CYS A 82 1.05 -7.38 2.30
N SER A 83 1.98 -7.65 3.22
CA SER A 83 2.17 -8.96 3.83
C SER A 83 0.99 -9.40 4.69
N TYR A 84 0.35 -8.45 5.37
CA TYR A 84 -0.86 -8.66 6.16
C TYR A 84 -2.05 -9.02 5.26
N LEU A 85 -2.30 -8.23 4.22
CA LEU A 85 -3.39 -8.48 3.27
C LEU A 85 -3.19 -9.78 2.50
N ALA A 86 -1.97 -10.09 2.07
CA ALA A 86 -1.65 -11.33 1.39
C ALA A 86 -1.92 -12.57 2.25
N ARG A 87 -1.75 -12.46 3.59
CA ARG A 87 -2.10 -13.53 4.54
C ARG A 87 -3.60 -13.57 4.83
N LYS A 88 -4.20 -12.41 5.13
CA LYS A 88 -5.64 -12.28 5.46
C LYS A 88 -6.54 -12.84 4.35
N TYR A 89 -6.10 -12.73 3.10
CA TYR A 89 -6.85 -13.16 1.93
C TYR A 89 -6.09 -14.20 1.10
N ALA A 90 -5.26 -15.04 1.73
CA ALA A 90 -4.50 -16.09 1.05
C ALA A 90 -5.37 -17.12 0.29
N ASP A 91 -6.67 -17.17 0.63
CA ASP A 91 -7.71 -17.98 0.00
C ASP A 91 -8.35 -17.33 -1.24
N LYS A 92 -8.07 -16.04 -1.49
CA LYS A 92 -8.63 -15.27 -2.61
C LYS A 92 -7.52 -14.85 -3.57
N GLY A 93 -7.84 -14.78 -4.86
CA GLY A 93 -6.95 -14.28 -5.92
C GLY A 93 -5.58 -14.94 -6.01
N THR A 94 -4.57 -14.14 -6.37
CA THR A 94 -3.20 -14.61 -6.61
C THR A 94 -2.44 -14.77 -5.31
N LYS A 95 -1.80 -15.93 -5.12
CA LYS A 95 -0.93 -16.18 -3.95
C LYS A 95 0.37 -15.41 -4.09
N LEU A 96 0.51 -14.34 -3.31
CA LEU A 96 1.71 -13.48 -3.32
C LEU A 96 2.79 -13.93 -2.34
N ILE A 97 2.41 -14.74 -1.34
CA ILE A 97 3.32 -15.28 -0.34
C ILE A 97 3.37 -16.81 -0.46
N PRO A 98 4.51 -17.44 -0.14
CA PRO A 98 4.63 -18.88 -0.06
C PRO A 98 3.61 -19.50 0.90
N ALA A 99 3.16 -20.71 0.59
CA ALA A 99 2.26 -21.46 1.46
C ALA A 99 2.91 -21.77 2.81
N GLU A 100 2.08 -21.84 3.86
CA GLU A 100 2.55 -22.23 5.18
C GLU A 100 3.20 -23.63 5.15
N GLY A 101 4.37 -23.75 5.79
CA GLY A 101 5.13 -25.00 5.88
C GLY A 101 6.25 -25.16 4.84
N ASP A 102 6.28 -24.37 3.76
CA ASP A 102 7.43 -24.36 2.83
C ASP A 102 8.51 -23.36 3.28
N LEU A 103 9.38 -23.82 4.17
CA LEU A 103 10.47 -23.01 4.71
C LEU A 103 11.46 -22.54 3.64
N LYS A 104 11.66 -23.30 2.56
CA LYS A 104 12.60 -22.93 1.50
C LYS A 104 12.03 -21.80 0.65
N ALA A 105 10.76 -21.92 0.24
CA ALA A 105 10.09 -20.88 -0.50
C ALA A 105 9.96 -19.60 0.35
N TYR A 106 9.65 -19.72 1.64
CA TYR A 106 9.62 -18.58 2.56
C TYR A 106 11.00 -17.90 2.68
N GLY A 107 12.07 -18.67 2.82
CA GLY A 107 13.42 -18.13 2.86
C GLY A 107 13.79 -17.33 1.61
N LEU A 108 13.41 -17.82 0.42
CA LEU A 108 13.63 -17.10 -0.84
C LEU A 108 12.78 -15.83 -0.96
N PHE A 109 11.53 -15.88 -0.49
CA PHE A 109 10.64 -14.71 -0.44
C PHE A 109 11.23 -13.61 0.46
N GLU A 110 11.62 -13.95 1.68
CA GLU A 110 12.22 -13.00 2.62
C GLU A 110 13.57 -12.47 2.10
N GLN A 111 14.37 -13.31 1.44
CA GLN A 111 15.59 -12.86 0.78
C GLN A 111 15.29 -11.81 -0.29
N ALA A 112 14.25 -12.00 -1.11
CA ALA A 112 13.86 -11.04 -2.13
C ALA A 112 13.38 -9.72 -1.52
N CYS A 113 12.53 -9.77 -0.47
CA CYS A 113 12.08 -8.58 0.26
C CYS A 113 13.25 -7.80 0.88
N SER A 114 14.22 -8.52 1.47
CA SER A 114 15.41 -7.91 2.06
C SER A 114 16.30 -7.25 1.00
N ILE A 115 16.51 -7.91 -0.15
CA ILE A 115 17.28 -7.33 -1.26
C ILE A 115 16.63 -6.06 -1.78
N GLU A 116 15.31 -6.09 -1.99
CA GLU A 116 14.57 -4.92 -2.49
C GLU A 116 14.68 -3.75 -1.50
N GLN A 117 14.49 -4.00 -0.21
CA GLN A 117 14.61 -2.96 0.82
C GLN A 117 16.04 -2.39 0.95
N ALA A 118 17.07 -3.24 0.84
CA ALA A 118 18.45 -2.83 1.11
C ALA A 118 19.14 -2.21 -0.12
N TYR A 119 18.80 -2.64 -1.34
CA TYR A 119 19.57 -2.33 -2.54
C TYR A 119 18.76 -1.67 -3.66
N PHE A 120 17.43 -1.66 -3.58
CA PHE A 120 16.60 -1.12 -4.66
C PHE A 120 15.86 0.14 -4.22
N ASP A 121 15.27 0.14 -3.03
CA ASP A 121 14.42 1.22 -2.53
C ASP A 121 15.14 2.58 -2.50
N ALA A 122 16.35 2.64 -1.97
CA ALA A 122 17.10 3.88 -1.83
C ALA A 122 17.46 4.52 -3.19
N ASP A 123 17.87 3.71 -4.16
CA ASP A 123 18.32 4.18 -5.48
C ASP A 123 17.14 4.58 -6.38
N THR A 124 15.99 3.91 -6.22
CA THR A 124 14.80 4.21 -7.03
C THR A 124 14.00 5.39 -6.51
N TYR A 125 14.04 5.66 -5.20
CA TYR A 125 13.29 6.76 -4.61
C TYR A 125 13.61 8.12 -5.26
N GLY A 126 14.89 8.37 -5.57
CA GLY A 126 15.31 9.61 -6.23
C GLY A 126 14.75 9.77 -7.65
N VAL A 127 14.73 8.67 -8.42
CA VAL A 127 14.23 8.65 -9.80
C VAL A 127 12.70 8.81 -9.82
N CYS A 128 11.99 8.13 -8.93
CA CYS A 128 10.53 8.27 -8.78
C CYS A 128 10.16 9.71 -8.38
N PHE A 129 10.91 10.31 -7.45
CA PHE A 129 10.68 11.68 -7.01
C PHE A 129 10.91 12.69 -8.14
N GLU A 130 11.95 12.48 -8.95
CA GLU A 130 12.25 13.35 -10.10
C GLU A 130 11.16 13.27 -11.17
N HIS A 131 10.70 12.07 -11.52
CA HIS A 131 9.67 11.88 -12.53
C HIS A 131 8.32 12.46 -12.10
N ALA A 132 7.97 12.35 -10.82
CA ALA A 132 6.68 12.78 -10.30
C ALA A 132 6.58 14.29 -10.01
N ILE A 133 7.71 15.01 -9.91
CA ILE A 133 7.72 16.47 -9.69
C ILE A 133 7.98 17.27 -10.97
N LYS A 134 8.72 16.71 -11.93
CA LYS A 134 9.12 17.43 -13.16
C LYS A 134 8.15 17.26 -14.35
N GLN A 135 6.89 16.89 -14.13
CA GLN A 135 5.87 16.90 -15.19
C GLN A 135 5.31 18.29 -15.47
#